data_AF-A0A2T1GNZ0-F1
#
_entry.id   AF-A0A2T1GNZ0-F1
#
_cell.length_a   1.000
_cell.length_b   1.000
_cell.length_c   1.000
_cell.angle_alpha   90.00
_cell.angle_beta   90.00
_cell.angle_gamma   90.00
#
_symmetry.space_group_name_H-M   'P 1'
#
loop_
_entity.id
_entity.type
_entity.pdbx_description
1 polymer ?
#
loop_
_entity_poly.entity_id
_entity_poly.type
_entity_poly.pdbx_seq_one_letter_code
_entity_poly.pdbx_strand_id
1 'polypeptide(L)'
;MVAVSDVNGQRIFEVDSSSILSPDNCWRFYQDGTMIPSDREQFLKEKLDGDCDREKALRILGNYEKSAVEEIAEILKAEAEWQPETEAERKARWIKDQKEETKQYLSRTADLKEALHNRMNN
;
A
#
# COMPACT_ATOMS: atom_id res chain seq x y z
N MET A 1 -5.16 -3.19 -4.00
CA MET A 1 -4.70 -1.90 -3.40
C MET A 1 -5.85 -1.36 -2.57
N VAL A 2 -5.60 -0.84 -1.37
CA VAL A 2 -6.66 -0.34 -0.49
C VAL A 2 -6.48 1.15 -0.19
N ALA A 3 -7.49 1.97 -0.49
CA ALA A 3 -7.53 3.39 -0.16
C ALA A 3 -8.48 3.64 1.02
N VAL A 4 -8.11 4.56 1.92
CA VAL A 4 -8.89 4.88 3.12
C VAL A 4 -9.45 6.29 3.02
N SER A 5 -10.74 6.45 3.32
CA SER A 5 -11.40 7.75 3.47
C SER A 5 -12.24 7.79 4.75
N ASP A 6 -12.41 8.98 5.32
CA ASP A 6 -13.27 9.21 6.47
C ASP A 6 -14.53 9.97 6.05
N VAL A 7 -15.70 9.34 6.18
CA VAL A 7 -17.00 9.95 5.88
C VAL A 7 -17.87 9.86 7.13
N ASN A 8 -18.33 11.00 7.64
CA ASN A 8 -19.16 11.09 8.85
C ASN A 8 -18.54 10.39 10.09
N GLY A 9 -17.21 10.36 10.20
CA GLY A 9 -16.50 9.70 11.30
C GLY A 9 -16.42 8.18 11.19
N GLN A 10 -16.78 7.62 10.04
CA GLN A 10 -16.62 6.20 9.73
C GLN A 10 -15.56 6.02 8.64
N ARG A 11 -14.57 5.15 8.92
CA ARG A 11 -13.54 4.78 7.96
C ARG A 11 -14.14 3.88 6.88
N ILE A 12 -13.89 4.26 5.63
CA ILE A 12 -14.26 3.52 4.43
C ILE A 12 -12.98 3.06 3.73
N PHE A 13 -12.93 1.77 3.43
CA PHE A 13 -11.84 1.08 2.76
C PHE A 13 -12.29 0.70 1.35
N GLU A 14 -11.62 1.22 0.35
CA GLU A 14 -11.81 0.86 -1.05
C GLU A 14 -10.91 -0.33 -1.36
N VAL A 15 -11.48 -1.52 -1.58
CA VAL A 15 -10.73 -2.76 -1.81
C VAL A 15 -10.82 -3.14 -3.28
N ASP A 16 -9.67 -3.15 -3.94
CA ASP A 16 -9.53 -3.57 -5.33
C ASP A 16 -9.48 -5.10 -5.45
N SER A 17 -10.59 -5.70 -5.89
CA SER A 17 -10.71 -7.12 -6.24
C SER A 17 -10.68 -7.34 -7.75
N SER A 18 -10.07 -6.43 -8.50
CA SER A 18 -9.94 -6.54 -9.94
C SER A 18 -9.12 -7.77 -10.33
N SER A 19 -9.47 -8.33 -11.49
CA SER A 19 -8.70 -9.39 -12.14
C SER A 19 -8.61 -9.08 -13.62
N ILE A 20 -7.76 -9.83 -14.35
CA ILE A 20 -7.66 -9.73 -15.82
C ILE A 20 -9.04 -9.88 -16.49
N LEU A 21 -9.97 -10.61 -15.87
CA LEU A 21 -11.32 -10.86 -16.38
C LEU A 21 -12.35 -9.82 -15.92
N SER A 22 -12.02 -8.98 -14.94
CA SER A 22 -12.90 -7.95 -14.40
C SER A 22 -12.03 -6.82 -13.86
N PRO A 23 -11.55 -5.92 -14.74
CA PRO A 23 -10.55 -4.91 -14.40
C PRO A 23 -11.07 -3.80 -13.49
N ASP A 24 -12.39 -3.57 -13.48
CA ASP A 24 -13.03 -2.51 -12.67
C ASP A 24 -13.88 -3.13 -11.56
N ASN A 25 -13.24 -3.81 -10.62
CA ASN A 25 -13.93 -4.54 -9.55
C ASN A 25 -13.49 -4.04 -8.18
N CYS A 26 -13.64 -2.73 -8.00
CA CYS A 26 -13.29 -2.04 -6.79
C CYS A 26 -14.56 -1.71 -6.00
N TRP A 27 -14.60 -2.11 -4.74
CA TRP A 27 -15.78 -1.95 -3.88
C TRP A 27 -15.39 -1.32 -2.55
N ARG A 28 -16.31 -0.58 -1.94
CA ARG A 28 -16.07 0.09 -0.66
C ARG A 28 -16.68 -0.68 0.50
N PHE A 29 -15.92 -0.75 1.59
CA PHE A 29 -16.24 -1.51 2.78
C PHE A 29 -16.05 -0.65 4.03
N TYR A 30 -16.83 -0.94 5.07
CA TYR A 30 -16.55 -0.45 6.41
C TYR A 30 -15.38 -1.22 7.04
N GLN A 31 -14.89 -0.72 8.16
CA GLN A 31 -13.78 -1.34 8.90
C GLN A 31 -14.03 -2.80 9.32
N ASP A 32 -15.30 -3.21 9.49
CA ASP A 32 -15.68 -4.58 9.82
C ASP A 32 -15.77 -5.50 8.58
N GLY A 33 -15.41 -4.99 7.40
CA GLY A 33 -15.47 -5.70 6.12
C GLY A 33 -16.87 -5.79 5.50
N THR A 34 -17.89 -5.16 6.09
CA THR A 34 -19.22 -5.08 5.48
C THR A 34 -19.19 -4.11 4.30
N MET A 35 -19.73 -4.51 3.14
CA MET A 35 -19.82 -3.62 1.97
C MET A 35 -20.78 -2.46 2.27
N ILE A 36 -20.40 -1.24 1.87
CA ILE A 36 -21.26 -0.07 2.13
C ILE A 36 -22.61 -0.21 1.40
N PRO A 37 -23.72 0.34 1.93
CA PRO A 37 -25.06 0.09 1.40
C PRO A 37 -25.23 0.42 -0.09
N SER A 38 -24.68 1.55 -0.57
CA SER A 38 -24.76 1.95 -1.98
C SER A 38 -24.10 0.95 -2.91
N ASP A 39 -22.93 0.45 -2.50
CA ASP A 39 -22.12 -0.47 -3.29
C ASP A 39 -22.72 -1.87 -3.24
N ARG A 40 -23.30 -2.25 -2.10
CA ARG A 40 -24.04 -3.51 -1.95
C ARG A 40 -25.27 -3.55 -2.86
N GLU A 41 -26.02 -2.46 -2.94
CA GLU A 41 -27.17 -2.34 -3.85
C GLU A 41 -26.73 -2.44 -5.31
N GLN A 42 -25.67 -1.71 -5.69
CA GLN A 42 -25.11 -1.76 -7.03
C GLN A 42 -24.59 -3.16 -7.39
N PHE A 43 -23.81 -3.80 -6.51
CA PHE A 43 -23.30 -5.15 -6.68
C PHE A 43 -24.42 -6.15 -6.92
N LEU A 44 -25.46 -6.13 -6.08
CA LEU A 44 -26.58 -7.06 -6.22
C LEU A 44 -27.33 -6.83 -7.53
N LYS A 45 -27.52 -5.57 -7.93
CA LYS A 45 -28.13 -5.24 -9.22
C LYS A 45 -27.30 -5.80 -10.38
N GLU A 46 -26.00 -5.52 -10.42
CA GLU A 46 -25.10 -5.98 -11.49
C GLU A 46 -25.06 -7.51 -11.59
N LYS A 47 -25.04 -8.23 -10.46
CA LYS A 47 -25.05 -9.70 -10.47
C LYS A 47 -26.38 -10.26 -10.93
N LEU A 48 -27.50 -9.72 -10.44
CA LEU A 48 -28.83 -10.20 -10.81
C LEU A 48 -29.18 -9.90 -12.27
N ASP A 49 -28.76 -8.74 -12.79
CA ASP A 49 -28.94 -8.37 -14.20
C ASP A 49 -28.10 -9.25 -15.16
N GLY A 50 -27.05 -9.90 -14.64
CA GLY A 50 -26.16 -10.81 -15.38
C GLY A 50 -26.51 -12.30 -15.31
N ASP A 51 -27.79 -12.65 -15.15
CA ASP A 51 -28.30 -14.03 -15.02
C ASP A 51 -27.76 -14.83 -13.81
N CYS A 52 -27.23 -14.15 -12.79
CA CYS A 52 -26.88 -14.80 -11.53
C CYS A 52 -28.13 -14.93 -10.66
N ASP A 53 -28.42 -16.14 -10.14
CA ASP A 53 -29.46 -16.27 -9.12
C ASP A 53 -29.06 -15.53 -7.82
N ARG A 54 -30.06 -15.20 -7.01
CA ARG A 54 -29.90 -14.41 -5.79
C ARG A 54 -29.00 -15.11 -4.75
N GLU A 55 -29.07 -16.42 -4.62
CA GLU A 55 -28.27 -17.16 -3.65
C GLU A 55 -26.78 -17.11 -4.02
N LYS A 56 -26.50 -17.30 -5.30
CA LYS A 56 -25.15 -17.21 -5.87
C LYS A 56 -24.61 -15.79 -5.77
N ALA A 57 -25.42 -14.76 -6.01
CA ALA A 57 -25.02 -13.37 -5.83
C ALA A 57 -24.65 -13.07 -4.37
N LEU A 58 -25.48 -13.51 -3.41
CA LEU A 58 -25.20 -13.36 -1.98
C LEU A 58 -23.96 -14.14 -1.53
N ARG A 59 -23.73 -15.33 -2.09
CA ARG A 59 -22.51 -16.10 -1.82
C ARG A 59 -21.26 -15.38 -2.32
N ILE A 60 -21.31 -14.79 -3.52
CA ILE A 60 -20.19 -14.00 -4.04
C ILE A 60 -19.98 -12.79 -3.14
N LEU A 61 -21.02 -12.05 -2.78
CA LEU A 61 -20.91 -10.92 -1.86
C LEU A 61 -20.23 -11.31 -0.54
N GLY A 62 -20.64 -12.42 0.08
CA GLY A 62 -20.03 -12.90 1.31
C GLY A 62 -18.54 -13.26 1.17
N ASN A 63 -18.10 -13.72 0.00
CA ASN A 63 -16.67 -13.93 -0.27
C ASN A 63 -15.91 -12.60 -0.35
N TYR A 64 -16.48 -11.57 -0.97
CA TYR A 64 -15.88 -10.23 -1.03
C TYR A 64 -15.77 -9.62 0.37
N GLU A 65 -16.84 -9.67 1.16
CA GLU A 65 -16.84 -9.17 2.53
C GLU A 65 -15.79 -9.91 3.38
N LYS A 66 -15.65 -11.23 3.24
CA LYS A 66 -14.61 -11.99 3.93
C LYS A 66 -13.19 -11.57 3.52
N SER A 67 -12.92 -11.44 2.23
CA SER A 67 -11.60 -10.98 1.74
C SER A 67 -11.30 -9.55 2.20
N ALA A 68 -12.31 -8.67 2.22
CA ALA A 68 -12.16 -7.32 2.73
C ALA A 68 -11.79 -7.29 4.22
N VAL A 69 -12.38 -8.16 5.06
CA VAL A 69 -11.98 -8.28 6.48
C VAL A 69 -10.49 -8.58 6.61
N GLU A 70 -9.98 -9.54 5.83
CA GLU A 70 -8.58 -9.96 5.88
C GLU A 70 -7.64 -8.82 5.45
N GLU A 71 -7.92 -8.16 4.32
CA GLU A 71 -7.12 -7.04 3.82
C GLU A 71 -7.14 -5.82 4.74
N ILE A 72 -8.33 -5.45 5.24
CA ILE A 72 -8.48 -4.31 6.17
C ILE A 72 -7.75 -4.59 7.47
N ALA A 73 -7.81 -5.81 8.00
CA ALA A 73 -7.10 -6.18 9.22
C ALA A 73 -5.58 -6.06 9.06
N GLU A 74 -5.02 -6.45 7.91
CA GLU A 74 -3.59 -6.28 7.61
C GLU A 74 -3.18 -4.81 7.59
N ILE A 75 -4.00 -3.93 7.02
CA ILE A 75 -3.75 -2.49 6.97
C ILE A 75 -3.79 -1.88 8.36
N LEU A 76 -4.83 -2.19 9.13
CA LEU A 76 -4.96 -1.69 10.50
C LEU A 76 -3.81 -2.16 11.39
N LYS A 77 -3.34 -3.41 11.18
CA LYS A 77 -2.16 -3.93 11.86
C LYS A 77 -0.91 -3.17 11.45
N ALA A 78 -0.70 -2.94 10.15
CA ALA A 78 0.42 -2.16 9.65
C ALA A 78 0.41 -0.72 10.17
N GLU A 79 -0.75 -0.08 10.26
CA GLU A 79 -0.92 1.25 10.86
C GLU A 79 -0.59 1.25 12.36
N ALA A 80 -1.04 0.23 13.10
CA ALA A 80 -0.76 0.10 14.53
C ALA A 80 0.72 -0.21 14.83
N GLU A 81 1.37 -0.96 13.94
CA GLU A 81 2.80 -1.28 14.01
C GLU A 81 3.68 -0.15 13.46
N TRP A 82 3.11 0.79 12.70
CA TRP A 82 3.82 1.95 12.19
C TRP A 82 4.19 2.89 13.33
N GLN A 83 5.44 2.75 13.79
CA GLN A 83 6.07 3.70 14.68
C GLN A 83 6.75 4.77 13.81
N PRO A 84 6.36 6.05 13.90
CA PRO A 84 7.13 7.11 13.25
C PRO A 84 8.55 7.09 13.83
N GLU A 85 9.57 7.17 12.96
CA GLU A 85 10.96 7.29 13.43
C GLU A 85 11.06 8.43 14.43
N THR A 86 11.63 8.12 15.59
CA THR A 86 11.93 9.14 16.59
C THR A 86 12.95 10.13 16.02
N GLU A 87 12.96 11.36 16.57
CA GLU A 87 13.93 12.38 16.16
C GLU A 87 15.39 11.90 16.35
N ALA A 88 15.63 11.07 17.37
CA ALA A 88 16.93 10.45 17.62
C ALA A 88 17.32 9.47 16.51
N GLU A 89 16.40 8.63 16.05
CA GLU A 89 16.62 7.68 14.95
C GLU A 89 16.85 8.40 13.62
N ARG A 90 16.05 9.44 13.31
CA ARG A 90 16.27 10.27 12.12
C ARG A 90 17.65 10.93 12.13
N LYS A 91 18.05 11.48 13.28
CA LYS A 91 19.38 12.11 13.43
C LYS A 91 20.51 11.10 13.29
N ALA A 92 20.36 9.91 13.86
CA ALA A 92 21.35 8.84 13.74
C ALA A 92 21.49 8.36 12.29
N ARG A 93 20.38 8.19 11.57
CA ARG A 93 20.36 7.82 10.15
C ARG A 93 21.04 8.89 9.30
N TRP A 94 20.68 10.16 9.49
CA TRP A 94 21.31 11.27 8.77
C TRP A 94 22.83 11.34 8.99
N ILE A 95 23.31 11.16 10.23
CA ILE A 95 24.75 11.11 10.52
C ILE A 95 25.43 9.93 9.79
N LYS A 96 24.78 8.76 9.74
CA LYS A 96 25.30 7.58 9.05
C LYS A 96 25.43 7.84 7.55
N ASP A 97 24.41 8.43 6.94
CA ASP A 97 24.38 8.74 5.50
C ASP A 97 25.46 9.76 5.14
N GLN A 98 25.62 10.83 5.95
CA GLN A 98 26.67 11.82 5.75
C GLN A 98 28.08 11.23 5.88
N LYS A 99 28.30 10.31 6.82
CA LYS A 99 29.58 9.61 6.96
C LYS A 99 29.88 8.73 5.74
N GLU A 100 28.86 8.07 5.20
CA GLU A 100 29.03 7.22 4.02
C GLU A 100 29.29 8.04 2.75
N GLU A 101 28.57 9.14 2.53
CA GLU A 101 28.86 10.10 1.46
C GLU A 101 30.29 10.64 1.56
N THR A 102 30.73 11.00 2.77
CA THR A 102 32.07 11.52 3.00
C THR A 102 33.14 10.47 2.66
N LYS A 103 32.94 9.20 3.04
CA LYS A 103 33.86 8.10 2.68
C LYS A 103 33.94 7.90 1.17
N GLN A 104 32.80 7.91 0.48
CA GLN A 104 32.76 7.75 -0.97
C GLN A 104 33.44 8.91 -1.68
N TYR A 105 33.23 10.15 -1.22
CA TYR A 105 33.91 11.32 -1.75
C TYR A 105 35.43 11.20 -1.58
N LEU A 106 35.90 10.88 -0.37
CA LEU A 106 37.33 10.73 -0.07
C LEU A 106 37.97 9.62 -0.92
N SER A 107 37.32 8.47 -1.07
CA SER A 107 37.78 7.39 -1.94
C SER A 107 37.96 7.86 -3.38
N ARG A 108 36.93 8.50 -3.96
CA ARG A 108 36.99 9.02 -5.34
C ARG A 108 38.10 10.06 -5.52
N THR A 109 38.33 10.92 -4.53
CA THR A 109 39.43 11.89 -4.60
C THR A 109 40.82 11.26 -4.49
N ALA A 110 40.97 10.17 -3.74
CA ALA A 110 42.22 9.42 -3.67
C ALA A 110 42.52 8.75 -5.03
N ASP A 111 41.52 8.07 -5.60
CA ASP A 111 41.62 7.44 -6.92
C ASP A 111 42.00 8.46 -8.01
N LEU A 112 41.39 9.66 -7.98
CA LEU A 112 41.70 10.76 -8.90
C LEU A 112 43.12 11.30 -8.73
N LYS A 113 43.61 11.43 -7.50
CA LYS A 113 44.98 11.88 -7.23
C LYS A 113 46.01 10.87 -7.73
N GLU A 114 45.75 9.59 -7.51
CA GLU A 114 46.61 8.51 -7.99
C GLU A 114 46.66 8.46 -9.53
N ALA A 115 45.49 8.58 -10.18
CA ALA A 115 45.40 8.64 -11.64
C ALA A 115 46.15 9.84 -12.24
N LEU A 116 46.09 11.01 -11.60
CA LEU A 116 46.83 12.21 -12.03
C LEU A 116 48.35 12.03 -11.87
N HIS A 117 48.79 11.47 -10.74
CA HIS A 117 50.21 11.26 -10.46
C HIS A 117 50.84 10.24 -11.44
N ASN A 118 50.13 9.17 -11.77
CA ASN A 118 50.56 8.18 -12.77
C ASN A 118 50.61 8.74 -14.20
N ARG A 119 49.86 9.81 -14.49
CA ARG A 119 49.84 10.48 -15.79
C ARG A 119 50.94 11.54 -15.94
N MET A 120 51.48 12.05 -14.84
CA MET A 120 52.59 13.03 -14.84
C MET A 120 53.98 12.37 -14.86
N ASN A 121 54.07 11.09 -14.47
CA ASN A 121 55.33 10.33 -14.42
C ASN A 121 55.56 9.43 -15.64
N ASN A 122 54.68 9.48 -16.65
CA ASN A 122 54.81 8.88 -17.98
C ASN A 122 54.90 9.99 -19.03
#